data_AF-A0A9D1JLI0-F1
#
_entry.id   AF-A0A9D1JLI0-F1
#
_cell.length_a   1.000
_cell.length_b   1.000
_cell.length_c   1.000
_cell.angle_alpha   90.00
_cell.angle_beta   90.00
_cell.angle_gamma   90.00
#
_symmetry.space_group_name_H-M   'P 1'
#
loop_
_entity.id
_entity.type
_entity.pdbx_description
1 polymer ?
#
loop_
_entity_poly.entity_id
_entity_poly.type
_entity_poly.pdbx_seq_one_letter_code
_entity_poly.pdbx_strand_id
1 'polypeptide(L)'
;MEMNLYLLLALVAALLVIGCLSAKLYRVRVQLSLIKDALTDIKNGNPNRRVLARESDLTKQICYDINEIAMSSQSRLIRQKQAELAYKRLMTSLSHDVKTPLASLVGYLEAVENKMVTGDEQAAYIRVAAEKAHHLKDFVTALFEWVKLDAGEQIFHFEL
;
A
#
# COMPACT_ATOMS: atom_id res chain seq x y z
N MET A 1 -44.24 -62.18 -2.49
CA MET A 1 -42.79 -62.31 -2.70
C MET A 1 -42.25 -61.10 -3.46
N GLU A 2 -42.89 -60.69 -4.55
CA GLU A 2 -42.57 -59.49 -5.36
C GLU A 2 -42.41 -58.18 -4.55
N MET A 3 -43.31 -57.88 -3.60
CA MET A 3 -43.27 -56.63 -2.80
C MET A 3 -41.95 -56.47 -2.01
N ASN A 4 -41.41 -57.56 -1.48
CA ASN A 4 -40.18 -57.53 -0.68
C ASN A 4 -38.95 -57.28 -1.57
N LEU A 5 -38.98 -57.73 -2.82
CA LEU A 5 -37.90 -57.50 -3.79
C LEU A 5 -37.81 -56.01 -4.18
N TYR A 6 -38.95 -55.36 -4.43
CA TYR A 6 -38.99 -53.92 -4.71
C TYR A 6 -38.49 -53.08 -3.53
N LEU A 7 -38.86 -53.45 -2.29
CA LEU A 7 -38.36 -52.78 -1.09
C LEU A 7 -36.84 -52.91 -0.93
N LEU A 8 -36.28 -54.09 -1.25
CA LEU A 8 -34.84 -54.33 -1.18
C LEU A 8 -34.08 -53.54 -2.25
N LEU A 9 -34.58 -53.50 -3.48
CA LEU A 9 -34.01 -52.66 -4.56
C LEU A 9 -34.06 -51.16 -4.21
N ALA A 10 -35.16 -50.68 -3.64
CA ALA A 10 -35.29 -49.29 -3.20
C ALA A 10 -34.30 -48.95 -2.09
N LEU A 11 -34.08 -49.85 -1.12
CA LEU A 11 -33.08 -49.69 -0.06
C LEU A 11 -31.66 -49.59 -0.64
N VAL A 12 -31.31 -50.47 -1.58
CA VAL A 12 -29.99 -50.47 -2.22
C VAL A 12 -29.78 -49.18 -3.01
N ALA A 13 -30.78 -48.74 -3.77
CA ALA A 13 -30.72 -47.47 -4.50
C ALA A 13 -30.55 -46.28 -3.55
N ALA A 14 -31.28 -46.25 -2.43
CA ALA A 14 -31.15 -45.19 -1.43
C ALA A 14 -29.74 -45.17 -0.81
N LEU A 15 -29.17 -46.33 -0.47
CA LEU A 15 -27.82 -46.44 0.05
C LEU A 15 -26.76 -45.97 -0.96
N LEU A 16 -26.94 -46.28 -2.25
CA LEU A 16 -26.05 -45.80 -3.31
C LEU A 16 -26.11 -44.28 -3.46
N VAL A 17 -27.31 -43.68 -3.40
CA VAL A 17 -27.49 -42.23 -3.44
C VAL A 17 -26.82 -41.56 -2.23
N ILE A 18 -27.05 -42.09 -1.03
CA ILE A 18 -26.42 -41.59 0.21
C ILE A 18 -24.89 -41.68 0.12
N GLY A 19 -24.36 -42.81 -0.37
CA GLY A 19 -22.93 -42.99 -0.57
C GLY A 19 -22.33 -41.99 -1.57
N CYS A 20 -23.02 -41.75 -2.69
CA CYS A 20 -22.60 -40.77 -3.70
C CYS A 20 -22.60 -39.34 -3.15
N LEU A 21 -23.66 -38.95 -2.42
CA LEU A 21 -23.75 -37.63 -1.78
C LEU A 21 -22.68 -37.45 -0.71
N SER A 22 -22.43 -38.47 0.11
CA SER A 22 -21.38 -38.47 1.14
C SER A 22 -19.99 -38.31 0.53
N ALA A 23 -19.70 -39.01 -0.58
CA ALA A 23 -18.44 -38.87 -1.30
C ALA A 23 -18.26 -37.46 -1.89
N LYS A 24 -19.31 -36.88 -2.47
CA LYS A 24 -19.28 -35.48 -2.95
C LYS A 24 -19.03 -34.49 -1.81
N LEU A 25 -19.72 -34.64 -0.68
CA LEU A 25 -19.54 -33.81 0.51
C LEU A 25 -18.12 -33.90 1.06
N TYR A 26 -17.57 -35.11 1.16
CA TYR A 26 -16.20 -35.33 1.62
C TYR A 26 -15.18 -34.63 0.71
N ARG A 27 -15.33 -34.74 -0.62
CA ARG A 27 -14.44 -34.08 -1.58
C ARG A 27 -14.45 -32.56 -1.43
N VAL A 28 -15.63 -31.95 -1.22
CA VAL A 28 -15.76 -30.50 -1.00
C VAL A 28 -15.11 -30.07 0.32
N ARG A 29 -15.29 -30.84 1.41
CA ARG A 29 -14.67 -30.57 2.72
C ARG A 29 -13.15 -30.52 2.64
N VAL A 30 -12.54 -31.48 1.95
CA VAL A 30 -11.07 -31.54 1.77
C VAL A 30 -10.57 -30.29 1.04
N GLN A 31 -11.25 -29.84 -0.01
CA GLN A 31 -10.84 -28.64 -0.73
C GLN A 31 -10.98 -27.36 0.09
N LEU A 32 -12.05 -27.22 0.86
CA LEU A 32 -12.22 -26.11 1.79
C LEU A 32 -11.07 -26.07 2.82
N SER A 33 -10.57 -27.23 3.28
CA SER A 33 -9.38 -27.28 4.13
C SER A 33 -8.15 -26.75 3.42
N LEU A 34 -7.89 -27.18 2.18
CA LEU A 34 -6.74 -26.72 1.41
C LEU A 34 -6.77 -25.20 1.14
N ILE A 35 -7.95 -24.67 0.85
CA ILE A 35 -8.17 -23.23 0.67
C ILE A 35 -7.90 -22.49 1.99
N LYS A 36 -8.41 -23.01 3.11
CA LYS A 36 -8.19 -22.45 4.45
C LYS A 36 -6.71 -22.45 4.83
N ASP A 37 -5.99 -23.51 4.53
CA ASP A 37 -4.55 -23.63 4.81
C ASP A 37 -3.76 -22.61 3.99
N ALA A 38 -4.05 -22.50 2.69
CA ALA A 38 -3.41 -21.51 1.82
C ALA A 38 -3.72 -20.06 2.24
N LEU A 39 -4.95 -19.77 2.68
CA LEU A 39 -5.32 -18.47 3.26
C LEU A 39 -4.56 -18.18 4.57
N THR A 40 -4.37 -19.21 5.40
CA THR A 40 -3.62 -19.09 6.66
C THR A 40 -2.15 -18.80 6.38
N ASP A 41 -1.56 -19.42 5.36
CA ASP A 41 -0.19 -19.13 4.91
C ASP A 41 -0.05 -17.71 4.36
N ILE A 42 -1.00 -17.24 3.54
CA ILE A 42 -1.03 -15.86 3.04
C ILE A 42 -1.11 -14.87 4.21
N LYS A 43 -1.99 -15.15 5.19
CA LYS A 43 -2.13 -14.34 6.41
C LYS A 43 -0.84 -14.32 7.24
N ASN A 44 -0.13 -15.43 7.31
CA ASN A 44 1.13 -15.57 8.06
C ASN A 44 2.35 -14.97 7.32
N GLY A 45 2.14 -14.28 6.20
CA GLY A 45 3.19 -13.52 5.53
C GLY A 45 3.83 -14.21 4.32
N ASN A 46 3.22 -15.26 3.77
CA ASN A 46 3.63 -15.86 2.50
C ASN A 46 2.67 -15.51 1.35
N PRO A 47 2.73 -14.29 0.78
CA PRO A 47 1.82 -13.85 -0.27
C PRO A 47 2.02 -14.57 -1.61
N ASN A 48 3.12 -15.33 -1.76
CA ASN A 48 3.41 -16.10 -2.98
C ASN A 48 2.69 -17.46 -3.01
N ARG A 49 2.05 -17.87 -1.91
CA ARG A 49 1.25 -19.09 -1.88
C ARG A 49 0.01 -18.89 -2.76
N ARG A 50 -0.12 -19.71 -3.79
CA ARG A 50 -1.31 -19.74 -4.65
C ARG A 50 -2.26 -20.84 -4.21
N VAL A 51 -3.55 -20.52 -4.18
CA VAL A 51 -4.61 -21.51 -3.99
C VAL A 51 -4.77 -22.28 -5.30
N LEU A 52 -4.36 -23.56 -5.32
CA LEU A 52 -4.47 -24.42 -6.50
C LEU A 52 -5.89 -25.02 -6.56
N ALA A 53 -6.71 -24.55 -7.50
CA ALA A 53 -7.98 -25.19 -7.82
C ALA A 53 -7.75 -26.31 -8.87
N ARG A 54 -8.37 -27.48 -8.65
CA ARG A 54 -8.50 -28.48 -9.71
C ARG A 54 -9.57 -28.01 -10.70
N GLU A 55 -9.36 -28.27 -11.99
CA GLU A 55 -10.13 -27.65 -13.08
C GLU A 55 -11.64 -27.91 -13.08
N SER A 56 -12.12 -28.94 -12.37
CA SER A 56 -13.51 -29.42 -12.39
C SER A 56 -14.31 -29.22 -11.10
N ASP A 57 -13.85 -28.39 -10.17
CA ASP A 57 -14.52 -28.20 -8.88
C ASP A 57 -15.30 -26.89 -8.78
N LEU A 58 -16.45 -26.96 -8.09
CA LEU A 58 -17.39 -25.86 -7.83
C LEU A 58 -16.72 -24.65 -7.16
N THR A 59 -15.59 -24.87 -6.50
CA THR A 59 -14.80 -23.89 -5.75
C THR A 59 -13.80 -23.11 -6.61
N LYS A 60 -13.69 -23.43 -7.91
CA LYS A 60 -12.68 -22.84 -8.82
C LYS A 60 -12.73 -21.31 -8.87
N GLN A 61 -13.93 -20.73 -9.00
CA GLN A 61 -14.10 -19.27 -9.02
C GLN A 61 -13.60 -18.62 -7.72
N ILE A 62 -14.00 -19.17 -6.56
CA ILE A 62 -13.57 -18.68 -5.25
C ILE A 62 -12.04 -18.72 -5.13
N CYS A 63 -11.38 -19.78 -5.62
CA CYS A 63 -9.92 -19.85 -5.62
C CYS A 63 -9.27 -18.76 -6.49
N TYR A 64 -9.84 -18.44 -7.65
CA TYR A 64 -9.34 -17.35 -8.49
C TYR A 64 -9.51 -15.98 -7.81
N ASP A 65 -10.69 -15.71 -7.27
CA ASP A 65 -10.98 -14.44 -6.59
C ASP A 65 -10.04 -14.24 -5.39
N ILE A 66 -9.80 -15.30 -4.60
CA ILE A 66 -8.83 -15.26 -3.48
C ILE A 66 -7.42 -14.96 -3.99
N ASN A 67 -6.99 -15.59 -5.08
CA ASN A 67 -5.67 -15.35 -5.65
C ASN A 67 -5.54 -13.91 -6.17
N GLU A 68 -6.59 -13.36 -6.79
CA GLU A 68 -6.63 -11.97 -7.25
C GLU A 68 -6.56 -10.97 -6.08
N ILE A 69 -7.31 -11.23 -5.01
CA ILE A 69 -7.26 -10.43 -3.77
C ILE A 69 -5.86 -10.50 -3.16
N ALA A 70 -5.25 -11.69 -3.10
CA ALA A 70 -3.89 -11.84 -2.57
C ALA A 70 -2.86 -11.05 -3.41
N MET A 71 -2.94 -11.13 -4.75
CA MET A 71 -2.06 -10.40 -5.66
C MET A 71 -2.23 -8.88 -5.56
N SER A 72 -3.48 -8.40 -5.56
CA SER A 72 -3.79 -6.98 -5.45
C SER A 72 -3.35 -6.43 -4.09
N SER A 73 -3.57 -7.16 -3.00
CA SER A 73 -3.10 -6.81 -1.65
C SER A 73 -1.57 -6.72 -1.60
N GLN A 74 -0.85 -7.70 -2.16
CA GLN A 74 0.61 -7.67 -2.24
C GLN A 74 1.11 -6.47 -3.05
N SER A 75 0.48 -6.18 -4.20
CA SER A 75 0.83 -5.02 -5.03
C SER A 75 0.61 -3.70 -4.28
N ARG A 76 -0.53 -3.56 -3.59
CA ARG A 76 -0.84 -2.39 -2.75
C ARG A 76 0.18 -2.22 -1.63
N LEU A 77 0.57 -3.29 -0.95
CA LEU A 77 1.57 -3.26 0.11
C LEU A 77 2.95 -2.81 -0.42
N ILE A 78 3.36 -3.30 -1.59
CA ILE A 78 4.61 -2.88 -2.24
C ILE A 78 4.55 -1.39 -2.58
N ARG A 79 3.47 -0.92 -3.21
CA ARG A 79 3.28 0.50 -3.52
C ARG A 79 3.28 1.37 -2.28
N GLN A 80 2.61 0.94 -1.21
CA GLN A 80 2.59 1.66 0.06
C GLN A 80 4.00 1.77 0.66
N LYS A 81 4.79 0.68 0.68
CA LYS A 81 6.18 0.73 1.15
C LYS A 81 7.05 1.65 0.30
N GLN A 82 6.86 1.63 -1.03
CA GLN A 82 7.58 2.52 -1.93
C GLN A 82 7.22 3.99 -1.67
N ALA A 83 5.94 4.30 -1.49
CA ALA A 83 5.48 5.64 -1.13
C ALA A 83 6.04 6.08 0.24
N GLU A 84 6.04 5.21 1.24
CA GLU A 84 6.62 5.51 2.55
C GLU A 84 8.13 5.81 2.46
N LEU A 85 8.87 5.04 1.66
CA LEU A 85 10.29 5.29 1.43
C LEU A 85 10.55 6.59 0.67
N ALA A 86 9.73 6.89 -0.34
CA ALA A 86 9.80 8.15 -1.08
C ALA A 86 9.52 9.35 -0.17
N TYR A 87 8.46 9.25 0.65
CA TYR A 87 8.11 10.27 1.65
C TYR A 87 9.24 10.49 2.66
N LYS A 88 9.84 9.43 3.20
CA LYS A 88 11.00 9.52 4.11
C LYS A 88 12.18 10.25 3.46
N ARG A 89 12.50 9.91 2.21
CA ARG A 89 13.58 10.58 1.46
C ARG A 89 13.29 12.06 1.24
N LEU A 90 12.06 12.38 0.84
CA LEU A 90 11.62 13.77 0.63
C LEU A 90 11.72 14.59 1.93
N MET A 91 11.28 14.02 3.06
CA MET A 91 11.40 14.69 4.36
C MET A 91 12.86 14.92 4.77
N THR A 92 13.76 13.96 4.48
CA THR A 92 15.19 14.12 4.74
C THR A 92 15.82 15.20 3.87
N SER A 93 15.55 15.20 2.55
CA SER A 93 16.08 16.24 1.65
C SER A 93 15.53 17.62 2.02
N LEU A 94 14.23 17.71 2.28
CA LEU A 94 13.58 18.94 2.73
C LEU A 94 14.23 19.50 3.99
N SER A 95 14.48 18.65 4.99
CA SER A 95 15.14 19.07 6.24
C SER A 95 16.53 19.66 5.99
N HIS A 96 17.32 19.06 5.09
CA HIS A 96 18.65 19.56 4.74
C HIS A 96 18.57 20.92 4.02
N ASP A 97 17.67 21.03 3.04
CA ASP A 97 17.54 22.18 2.15
C ASP A 97 16.94 23.40 2.86
N VAL A 98 16.17 23.19 3.94
CA VAL A 98 15.71 24.26 4.84
C VAL A 98 16.79 24.62 5.87
N LYS A 99 17.44 23.63 6.48
CA LYS A 99 18.37 23.87 7.59
C LYS A 99 19.57 24.73 7.20
N THR A 100 20.15 24.50 6.02
CA THR A 100 21.33 25.23 5.56
C THR A 100 21.09 26.74 5.40
N PRO A 101 20.12 27.20 4.58
CA PRO A 101 19.85 28.63 4.44
C PRO A 101 19.32 29.25 5.74
N LEU A 102 18.58 28.51 6.56
CA LEU A 102 18.11 28.98 7.86
C LEU A 102 19.28 29.25 8.83
N ALA A 103 20.25 28.33 8.90
CA ALA A 103 21.42 28.50 9.74
C ALA A 103 22.27 29.70 9.31
N SER A 104 22.48 29.89 8.00
CA SER A 104 23.16 31.07 7.48
C SER A 104 22.38 32.36 7.77
N LEU A 105 21.07 32.35 7.56
CA LEU A 105 20.18 33.49 7.84
C LEU A 105 20.29 33.93 9.30
N VAL A 106 20.15 32.99 10.23
CA VAL A 106 20.28 33.25 11.68
C VAL A 106 21.68 33.76 12.01
N GLY A 107 22.74 33.14 11.48
CA GLY A 107 24.12 33.58 11.74
C GLY A 107 24.42 35.01 11.27
N TYR A 108 23.91 35.41 10.10
CA TYR A 108 24.06 36.80 9.62
C TYR A 108 23.30 37.79 10.50
N LEU A 109 22.09 37.44 10.95
CA LEU A 109 21.29 38.29 11.84
C LEU A 109 21.93 38.40 13.24
N GLU A 110 22.42 37.30 13.81
CA GLU A 110 23.12 37.29 15.10
C GLU A 110 24.40 38.12 15.08
N ALA A 111 25.17 38.08 13.98
CA ALA A 111 26.37 38.90 13.83
C ALA A 111 26.04 40.41 13.81
N VAL A 112 24.92 40.77 13.20
CA VAL A 112 24.41 42.16 13.18
C VAL A 112 23.87 42.57 14.55
N GLU A 113 23.08 41.72 15.21
CA GLU A 113 22.48 41.98 16.53
C GLU A 113 23.55 42.15 17.62
N ASN A 114 24.58 41.29 17.60
CA ASN A 114 25.70 41.35 18.54
C ASN A 114 26.72 42.47 18.21
N LYS A 115 26.44 43.32 17.22
CA LYS A 115 27.32 44.40 16.74
C LYS A 115 28.73 43.90 16.37
N MET A 116 28.83 42.66 15.90
CA MET A 116 30.10 42.07 15.44
C MET A 116 30.55 42.66 14.09
N VAL A 117 29.60 43.22 13.32
CA VAL A 117 29.82 43.93 12.05
C VAL A 117 29.23 45.34 12.13
N THR A 118 29.87 46.32 11.50
CA THR A 118 29.47 47.74 11.56
C THR A 118 29.61 48.42 10.20
N GLY A 119 28.87 49.51 9.98
CA GLY A 119 28.95 50.30 8.75
C GLY A 119 28.50 49.50 7.52
N ASP A 120 29.30 49.52 6.46
CA ASP A 120 28.99 48.89 5.18
C ASP A 120 28.85 47.35 5.27
N GLU A 121 29.60 46.69 6.18
CA GLU A 121 29.48 45.24 6.39
C GLU A 121 28.13 44.85 6.99
N GLN A 122 27.59 45.67 7.89
CA GLN A 122 26.27 45.44 8.49
C GLN A 122 25.17 45.47 7.41
N ALA A 123 25.24 46.45 6.51
CA ALA A 123 24.30 46.56 5.39
C ALA A 123 24.42 45.36 4.43
N ALA A 124 25.65 44.89 4.17
CA ALA A 124 25.88 43.69 3.37
C ALA A 124 25.29 42.43 4.02
N TYR A 125 25.48 42.24 5.33
CA TYR A 125 24.96 41.09 6.07
C TYR A 125 23.42 41.06 6.09
N ILE A 126 22.78 42.22 6.31
CA ILE A 126 21.32 42.35 6.23
C ILE A 126 20.82 42.01 4.83
N ARG A 127 21.52 42.44 3.78
CA ARG A 127 21.15 42.13 2.40
C ARG A 127 21.24 40.64 2.10
N VAL A 128 22.31 39.96 2.53
CA VAL A 128 22.46 38.51 2.36
C VAL A 128 21.40 37.75 3.15
N ALA A 129 21.11 38.17 4.38
CA ALA A 129 20.02 37.60 5.18
C ALA A 129 18.67 37.74 4.45
N ALA A 130 18.34 38.93 3.95
CA ALA A 130 17.10 39.14 3.19
C ALA A 130 17.01 38.23 1.95
N GLU A 131 18.11 38.08 1.19
CA GLU A 131 18.18 37.18 0.03
C GLU A 131 17.92 35.72 0.43
N LYS A 132 18.53 35.23 1.52
CA LYS A 132 18.29 33.87 2.04
C LYS A 132 16.85 33.67 2.50
N ALA A 133 16.24 34.67 3.13
CA ALA A 133 14.83 34.62 3.53
C ALA A 133 13.90 34.55 2.32
N HIS A 134 14.17 35.31 1.26
CA HIS A 134 13.41 35.25 0.01
C HIS A 134 13.54 33.88 -0.66
N HIS A 135 14.75 33.33 -0.78
CA HIS A 135 14.96 31.99 -1.33
C HIS A 135 14.20 30.92 -0.53
N LEU A 136 14.22 31.00 0.81
CA LEU A 136 13.50 30.06 1.65
C LEU A 136 11.99 30.17 1.48
N LYS A 137 11.47 31.39 1.32
CA LYS A 137 10.05 31.64 1.03
C LYS A 137 9.64 30.98 -0.30
N ASP A 138 10.38 31.24 -1.37
CA ASP A 138 10.07 30.71 -2.71
C ASP A 138 10.13 29.18 -2.71
N PHE A 139 11.12 28.61 -2.02
CA PHE A 139 11.23 27.16 -1.82
C PHE A 139 10.03 26.56 -1.08
N VAL A 140 9.58 27.18 0.02
CA VAL A 140 8.39 26.74 0.77
C VAL A 140 7.13 26.86 -0.09
N THR A 141 6.98 27.94 -0.88
CA THR A 141 5.85 28.11 -1.79
C THR A 141 5.81 26.99 -2.84
N ALA A 142 6.94 26.70 -3.50
CA ALA A 142 7.04 25.61 -4.48
C ALA A 142 6.74 24.24 -3.84
N LEU A 143 7.20 24.01 -2.61
CA LEU A 143 6.88 22.80 -1.86
C LEU A 143 5.36 22.65 -1.61
N PHE A 144 4.69 23.72 -1.19
CA PHE A 144 3.24 23.72 -0.96
C PHE A 144 2.44 23.46 -2.23
N GLU A 145 2.84 24.05 -3.36
CA GLU A 145 2.24 23.78 -4.68
C GLU A 145 2.38 22.31 -5.05
N TRP A 146 3.58 21.74 -4.88
CA TRP A 146 3.82 20.33 -5.15
C TRP A 146 2.96 19.40 -4.27
N VAL A 147 2.84 19.69 -2.96
CA VAL A 147 2.01 18.89 -2.04
C VAL A 147 0.53 18.95 -2.42
N LYS A 148 0.01 20.10 -2.86
CA LYS A 148 -1.37 20.23 -3.33
C LYS A 148 -1.64 19.38 -4.57
N LEU A 149 -0.67 19.32 -5.48
CA LEU A 149 -0.75 18.48 -6.68
C LEU A 149 -0.74 16.99 -6.33
N ASP A 150 0.14 16.56 -5.42
CA ASP A 150 0.23 15.17 -4.96
C ASP A 150 -1.03 14.72 -4.19
N ALA A 151 -1.61 15.61 -3.38
CA ALA A 151 -2.86 15.35 -2.65
C ALA A 151 -4.10 15.27 -3.57
N GLY A 152 -3.97 15.55 -4.86
CA GLY A 152 -5.08 15.60 -5.81
C GLY A 152 -6.00 16.80 -5.61
N GLU A 153 -5.56 17.84 -4.90
CA GLU A 153 -6.34 19.06 -4.64
C GLU A 153 -6.28 20.06 -5.81
N GLN A 154 -5.36 19.91 -6.76
CA GLN A 154 -5.32 20.72 -7.99
C GLN A 154 -5.18 19.88 -9.26
N ILE A 155 -6.11 20.13 -10.20
CA ILE A 155 -6.07 19.64 -11.57
C ILE A 155 -5.15 20.60 -12.35
N PHE A 156 -4.06 20.10 -12.93
CA PHE A 156 -3.20 20.89 -13.81
C PHE A 156 -4.01 21.38 -15.02
N HIS A 157 -4.22 22.69 -15.11
CA HIS A 157 -4.58 23.34 -16.36
C HIS A 157 -3.29 23.72 -17.08
N PHE A 158 -2.95 22.97 -18.13
CA PHE A 158 -1.98 23.44 -19.11
C PHE A 158 -2.65 24.54 -19.93
N GLU A 159 -2.14 25.77 -19.80
CA GLU A 159 -2.33 26.79 -20.84
C GLU A 159 -1.27 26.52 -21.92
N LEU A 160 -1.76 26.26 -23.14
CA LEU A 160 -0.99 26.03 -24.37
C LEU A 160 -0.51 27.35 -24.97
#